data_AF-A0A1U7HDL0-F1
#
_entry.id   AF-A0A1U7HDL0-F1
#
_cell.length_a   1.000
_cell.length_b   1.000
_cell.length_c   1.000
_cell.angle_alpha   90.00
_cell.angle_beta   90.00
_cell.angle_gamma   90.00
#
_symmetry.space_group_name_H-M   'P 1'
#
loop_
_entity.id
_entity.type
_entity.pdbx_description
1 polymer ?
#
loop_
_entity_poly.entity_id
_entity_poly.type
_entity_poly.pdbx_seq_one_letter_code
_entity_poly.pdbx_strand_id
1 'polypeptide(L)' 'MQVCSVDRSILETAIFFLIADFEDAIQIARPLSENLDTIVNRDIQDFVASILPILSAGTLLARLSSLQ' A
#
# COMPACT_ATOMS: atom_id res chain seq x y z
N MET A 1 -6.82 -11.72 -11.01
CA MET A 1 -6.12 -10.44 -10.77
C MET A 1 -7.18 -9.35 -10.78
N GLN A 2 -7.30 -8.60 -9.68
CA GLN A 2 -8.18 -7.44 -9.59
C GLN A 2 -7.30 -6.20 -9.60
N VAL A 3 -7.69 -5.20 -10.38
CA VAL A 3 -6.95 -3.93 -10.50
C VAL A 3 -7.86 -2.84 -9.91
N CYS A 4 -7.39 -2.16 -8.87
CA CYS A 4 -8.12 -1.03 -8.30
C CYS A 4 -8.11 0.14 -9.30
N SER A 5 -9.26 0.76 -9.52
CA SER A 5 -9.37 1.94 -10.39
C SER A 5 -8.68 3.13 -9.74
N VAL A 6 -7.95 4.00 -10.45
CA VAL A 6 -7.44 5.27 -9.88
C VAL A 6 -8.35 6.43 -10.27
N ASP A 7 -9.04 7.02 -9.29
CA ASP A 7 -9.95 8.16 -9.44
C ASP A 7 -9.39 9.45 -8.82
N ARG A 8 -10.11 10.55 -9.03
CA ARG A 8 -9.71 11.88 -8.59
C ARG A 8 -9.47 11.98 -7.08
N SER A 9 -10.34 11.37 -6.27
CA SER A 9 -10.26 11.45 -4.80
C SER A 9 -8.91 10.94 -4.27
N ILE A 10 -8.37 9.92 -4.93
CA ILE A 10 -7.12 9.29 -4.53
C ILE A 10 -5.91 10.00 -5.09
N LEU A 11 -6.01 10.60 -6.27
CA LEU A 11 -4.98 11.51 -6.76
C LEU A 11 -4.83 12.73 -5.85
N GLU A 12 -5.95 13.32 -5.41
CA GLU A 12 -5.93 14.45 -4.47
C GLU A 12 -5.34 14.04 -3.11
N THR A 13 -5.67 12.85 -2.62
CA THR A 13 -5.08 12.31 -1.38
C THR A 13 -3.57 12.05 -1.53
N ALA A 14 -3.15 11.46 -2.66
CA ALA A 14 -1.75 11.14 -2.95
C ALA A 14 -0.84 12.38 -2.90
N ILE A 15 -1.33 13.53 -3.38
CA ILE A 15 -0.59 14.81 -3.39
C ILE A 15 -0.17 15.23 -1.96
N PHE A 16 -0.94 14.87 -0.93
CA PHE A 16 -0.63 15.27 0.44
C PHE A 16 0.47 14.45 1.12
N PHE A 17 0.86 13.29 0.58
CA PHE A 17 1.90 12.45 1.19
C PHE A 17 3.33 12.98 1.00
N LEU A 18 3.55 13.89 0.04
CA LEU A 18 4.85 14.55 -0.20
C LEU A 18 6.06 13.59 -0.31
N ILE A 19 5.83 12.37 -0.78
CA ILE A 19 6.88 11.39 -1.06
C ILE A 19 7.43 11.58 -2.48
N ALA A 20 8.69 11.20 -2.69
CA ALA A 20 9.41 11.48 -3.93
C ALA A 20 8.77 10.80 -5.14
N ASP A 21 8.36 9.54 -4.97
CA ASP A 21 7.75 8.74 -6.02
C ASP A 21 6.23 8.77 -5.90
N PHE A 22 5.58 9.41 -6.88
CA PHE A 22 4.13 9.61 -6.84
C PHE A 22 3.35 8.30 -6.98
N GLU A 23 3.93 7.26 -7.60
CA GLU A 23 3.33 5.92 -7.66
C GLU A 23 3.11 5.36 -6.24
N ASP A 24 4.11 5.46 -5.38
CA ASP A 24 4.02 5.00 -3.99
C ASP A 24 2.95 5.80 -3.23
N ALA A 25 2.81 7.09 -3.54
CA ALA A 25 1.79 7.94 -2.91
C ALA A 25 0.37 7.48 -3.27
N ILE A 26 0.16 7.06 -4.52
CA ILE A 26 -1.09 6.46 -4.98
C ILE A 26 -1.33 5.12 -4.28
N GLN A 27 -0.30 4.27 -4.17
CA GLN A 27 -0.40 2.98 -3.50
C GLN A 27 -0.70 3.10 -2.00
N ILE A 28 -0.25 4.17 -1.33
CA ILE A 28 -0.55 4.49 0.07
C ILE A 28 -1.93 5.16 0.23
N ALA A 29 -2.37 5.96 -0.74
CA ALA A 29 -3.67 6.62 -0.70
C ALA A 29 -4.84 5.66 -0.95
N ARG A 30 -4.64 4.62 -1.78
CA ARG A 30 -5.68 3.65 -2.17
C ARG A 30 -6.34 2.90 -1.00
N PRO A 31 -5.59 2.32 -0.06
CA PRO A 31 -6.15 1.52 1.03
C PRO A 31 -7.02 2.29 2.02
N LEU A 32 -7.07 3.62 1.95
CA LEU A 32 -8.03 4.41 2.73
C LEU A 32 -9.48 4.21 2.26
N SER A 33 -9.67 3.71 1.04
CA SER A 33 -10.98 3.54 0.40
C SER A 33 -11.44 2.08 0.29
N GLU A 34 -10.55 1.12 0.55
CA GLU A 34 -10.82 -0.31 0.46
C GLU A 34 -10.33 -0.99 1.75
N ASN A 35 -11.06 -1.98 2.28
CA ASN A 35 -10.70 -2.71 3.51
C ASN A 35 -9.50 -3.65 3.28
N LEU A 36 -8.33 -3.10 2.94
CA LEU A 36 -7.09 -3.84 2.76
C LEU A 36 -6.35 -3.97 4.10
N ASP A 37 -5.82 -5.14 4.37
CA ASP A 37 -5.12 -5.42 5.63
C ASP A 37 -3.65 -4.96 5.62
N THR A 38 -3.02 -4.91 4.44
CA THR A 38 -1.58 -4.67 4.29
C THR A 38 -1.22 -4.29 2.85
N ILE A 39 -0.09 -3.61 2.67
CA ILE A 39 0.58 -3.43 1.38
C ILE A 39 1.79 -4.37 1.33
N VAL A 40 2.01 -5.01 0.18
CA VAL A 40 3.19 -5.86 -0.05
C VAL A 40 4.16 -5.14 -0.96
N ASN A 41 5.34 -4.79 -0.46
CA ASN A 41 6.39 -4.14 -1.25
C ASN A 41 7.78 -4.64 -0.79
N ARG A 42 8.76 -4.66 -1.70
CA ARG A 42 10.15 -4.99 -1.39
C ARG A 42 10.87 -3.80 -0.70
N ASP A 43 10.50 -2.56 -1.06
CA ASP A 43 11.16 -1.33 -0.64
C ASP A 43 10.38 -0.68 0.50
N ILE A 44 10.34 -1.38 1.64
CA ILE A 44 9.49 -1.05 2.80
C ILE A 44 9.75 0.37 3.34
N GLN A 45 10.99 0.87 3.18
CA GLN A 45 11.42 2.16 3.74
C GLN A 45 10.73 3.36 3.07
N ASP A 46 10.30 3.22 1.82
CA ASP A 46 9.67 4.33 1.09
C ASP A 46 8.18 4.48 1.44
N PHE A 47 7.62 3.51 2.18
CA PHE A 47 6.22 3.43 2.55
C PHE A 47 5.94 3.85 4.01
N VAL A 48 6.87 4.57 4.66
CA VAL A 48 6.74 5.01 6.06
C VAL A 48 5.51 5.89 6.34
N ALA A 49 4.98 6.55 5.30
CA ALA A 49 3.77 7.36 5.40
C ALA A 49 2.48 6.52 5.39
N SER A 50 2.58 5.21 5.18
CA SER A 50 1.44 4.30 5.16
C SER A 50 0.83 4.09 6.55
N ILE A 51 -0.50 4.17 6.61
CA ILE A 51 -1.27 3.76 7.79
C ILE A 51 -1.40 2.23 7.89
N LEU A 52 -1.22 1.52 6.78
CA LEU A 52 -1.27 0.06 6.74
C LEU A 52 0.10 -0.55 6.99
N PRO A 53 0.15 -1.75 7.61
CA PRO A 53 1.36 -2.54 7.66
C PRO A 53 1.93 -2.75 6.25
N ILE A 54 3.24 -2.58 6.12
CA ILE A 54 3.99 -2.90 4.90
C ILE A 54 4.75 -4.19 5.15
N LEU A 55 4.54 -5.19 4.28
CA LEU A 55 5.19 -6.50 4.39
C LEU A 55 6.03 -6.78 3.16
N SER A 56 7.17 -7.46 3.35
CA SER A 56 7.81 -8.14 2.23
C SER A 56 6.95 -9.33 1.79
N ALA A 57 7.11 -9.76 0.54
CA ALA A 57 6.45 -10.97 0.05
C ALA A 57 6.77 -12.21 0.91
N GLY A 58 8.04 -12.35 1.34
CA GLY A 58 8.47 -13.45 2.22
C GLY A 58 7.77 -13.40 3.58
N THR A 59 7.61 -12.21 4.16
CA THR A 59 6.92 -12.02 5.43
C THR A 59 5.43 -12.38 5.32
N LEU A 60 4.77 -11.95 4.24
CA LEU A 60 3.37 -12.30 4.01
C LEU A 60 3.20 -13.82 3.86
N LEU A 61 4.02 -14.47 3.04
CA LEU A 61 3.97 -15.91 2.84
C LEU A 61 4.16 -16.68 4.15
N ALA A 62 5.14 -16.28 4.97
CA ALA A 62 5.36 -16.91 6.28
C ALA A 62 4.12 -16.77 7.20
N ARG A 63 3.46 -15.61 7.21
CA ARG A 63 2.23 -15.40 7.99
C ARG A 63 1.09 -16.29 7.51
N LEU A 64 0.86 -16.35 6.19
CA LEU A 64 -0.19 -17.18 5.61
C LEU A 64 0.02 -18.66 5.91
N SER A 65 1.26 -19.15 5.82
CA SER A 65 1.59 -20.54 6.15
C SER A 65 1.40 -20.88 7.62
N SER A 66 1.48 -19.90 8.53
CA SER A 66 1.26 -20.10 9.98
C SER A 66 -0.21 -20.13 10.40
N LEU A 67 -1.12 -19.79 9.49
CA LEU A 67 -2.57 -19.80 9.71
C LEU A 67 -3.24 -21.13 9.30
N GLN A 68 -2.46 -22.06 8.74
CA GLN A 68 -2.89 -23.40 8.34
C GLN A 68 -2.65 -24.42 9.46
#